data_AF-A0A2N2M6K9-F1
#
_entry.id   AF-A0A2N2M6K9-F1
#
_cell.length_a   1.000
_cell.length_b   1.000
_cell.length_c   1.000
_cell.angle_alpha   90.00
_cell.angle_beta   90.00
_cell.angle_gamma   90.00
#
_symmetry.space_group_name_H-M   'P 1'
#
loop_
_entity.id
_entity.type
_entity.pdbx_description
1 polymer ?
#
loop_
_entity_poly.entity_id
_entity_poly.type
_entity_poly.pdbx_seq_one_letter_code
_entity_poly.pdbx_strand_id
1 'polypeptide(L)'
;MLSGRNKPSVALLFCLAALPILLVGCKSILPARSVPVEDQAALFKAPTLVPTAVIISEPTPTVQTSSAQGTDCTNMLQYIPPDLTYPDGSEVKPGETIDKQWQVKNAGTCNWDSTYTLQFMGGEGMGAASPQALVPARNGTETVIAVIFTAPVEPGRYTSQWKAYG
;
A
#
# COMPACT_ATOMS: atom_id res chain seq x y z
N MET A 1 -64.20 22.81 38.83
CA MET A 1 -63.77 21.61 39.58
C MET A 1 -63.96 20.39 38.69
N LEU A 2 -62.87 19.66 38.43
CA LEU A 2 -62.72 18.20 38.21
C LEU A 2 -63.71 17.52 37.22
N SER A 3 -63.33 16.62 36.32
CA SER A 3 -62.10 15.87 36.07
C SER A 3 -62.39 15.02 34.83
N GLY A 4 -61.83 15.38 33.68
CA GLY A 4 -61.89 14.56 32.46
C GLY A 4 -60.78 13.50 32.51
N ARG A 5 -61.17 12.22 32.67
CA ARG A 5 -60.29 11.05 32.72
C ARG A 5 -59.45 10.93 31.44
N ASN A 6 -58.15 11.18 31.55
CA ASN A 6 -57.16 10.75 30.56
C ASN A 6 -57.04 9.22 30.61
N LYS A 7 -57.55 8.54 29.58
CA LYS A 7 -57.21 7.13 29.35
C LYS A 7 -55.78 7.06 28.82
N PRO A 8 -54.84 6.35 29.48
CA PRO A 8 -53.51 6.18 28.94
C PRO A 8 -53.59 5.40 27.63
N SER A 9 -52.97 5.94 26.58
CA SER A 9 -52.90 5.32 25.26
C SER A 9 -52.27 3.94 25.37
N VAL A 10 -52.97 2.92 24.85
CA VAL A 10 -52.52 1.52 24.80
C VAL A 10 -51.14 1.39 24.15
N ALA A 11 -50.76 2.34 23.29
CA ALA A 11 -49.43 2.43 22.69
C ALA A 11 -48.30 2.64 23.72
N LEU A 12 -48.54 3.37 24.81
CA LEU A 12 -47.53 3.64 25.84
C LEU A 12 -47.23 2.40 26.69
N LEU A 13 -48.22 1.52 26.89
CA LEU A 13 -48.08 0.24 27.59
C LEU A 13 -47.34 -0.82 26.76
N PHE A 14 -47.48 -0.80 25.42
CA PHE A 14 -46.76 -1.72 24.54
C PHE A 14 -45.26 -1.38 24.40
N CYS A 15 -44.87 -0.10 24.44
CA CYS A 15 -43.46 0.28 24.36
C CYS A 15 -42.65 -0.07 25.62
N LEU A 16 -43.26 -0.09 26.81
CA LEU A 16 -42.58 -0.42 28.07
C LEU A 16 -42.37 -1.93 28.28
N ALA A 17 -43.12 -2.79 27.58
CA ALA A 17 -42.97 -4.24 27.67
C ALA A 17 -41.96 -4.84 26.67
N ALA A 18 -41.60 -4.11 25.62
CA ALA A 18 -40.67 -4.60 24.59
C ALA A 18 -39.19 -4.27 24.88
N LEU A 19 -38.91 -3.32 25.79
CA LEU A 19 -37.56 -2.87 26.09
C LEU A 19 -36.68 -3.85 26.91
N PRO A 20 -37.20 -4.77 27.75
CA PRO A 20 -36.34 -5.75 28.43
C PRO A 20 -36.02 -7.00 27.60
N ILE A 21 -36.68 -7.22 26.45
CA ILE A 21 -36.49 -8.43 25.62
C ILE A 21 -35.26 -8.31 24.70
N LEU A 22 -34.78 -7.09 24.43
CA LEU A 22 -33.61 -6.83 23.57
C LEU A 22 -32.25 -6.89 24.29
N LEU A 23 -32.20 -7.15 25.60
CA LEU A 23 -30.97 -7.11 26.41
C LEU A 23 -30.48 -8.49 26.93
N VAL A 24 -31.12 -9.60 26.56
CA VAL A 24 -30.73 -10.96 26.99
C VAL A 24 -30.30 -11.81 25.80
N GLY A 25 -29.23 -11.40 25.12
CA GLY A 25 -28.77 -12.10 23.91
C GLY A 25 -27.26 -12.33 23.78
N CYS A 26 -26.45 -12.07 24.81
CA CYS A 26 -24.99 -12.01 24.63
C CYS A 26 -24.15 -12.99 25.44
N LYS A 27 -24.72 -14.05 26.05
CA LYS A 27 -23.91 -15.00 26.87
C LYS A 27 -24.20 -16.50 26.74
N SER A 28 -25.08 -16.95 25.84
CA SER A 28 -25.55 -18.35 25.89
C SER A 28 -25.09 -19.28 24.77
N ILE A 29 -24.19 -18.87 23.88
CA ILE A 29 -23.69 -19.79 22.83
C ILE A 29 -22.16 -19.65 22.70
N LEU A 30 -21.43 -20.30 23.59
CA LEU A 30 -20.08 -20.72 23.27
C LEU A 30 -20.21 -21.97 22.39
N PRO A 31 -19.64 -22.01 21.17
CA PRO A 31 -19.57 -23.25 20.42
C PRO A 31 -18.53 -24.16 21.09
N ALA A 32 -18.94 -24.90 22.11
CA ALA A 32 -18.16 -26.03 22.61
C ALA A 32 -18.46 -27.24 21.72
N ARG A 33 -17.96 -27.23 20.48
CA ARG A 33 -17.94 -28.44 19.66
C ARG A 33 -16.88 -29.34 20.27
N SER A 34 -17.30 -30.38 20.98
CA SER A 34 -16.39 -31.45 21.40
C SER A 34 -15.84 -32.12 20.15
N VAL A 35 -14.52 -32.03 19.95
CA VAL A 35 -13.83 -32.70 18.85
C VAL A 35 -13.95 -34.22 19.06
N PRO A 36 -14.43 -34.99 18.07
CA PRO A 36 -14.43 -36.45 18.14
C PRO A 36 -13.02 -36.98 18.41
N VAL A 37 -12.90 -38.00 19.27
CA VAL A 37 -11.62 -38.60 19.72
C VAL A 37 -10.74 -39.07 18.54
N GLU A 38 -11.33 -39.26 17.37
CA GLU A 38 -10.68 -39.70 16.13
C GLU A 38 -9.72 -38.66 15.51
N ASP A 39 -9.82 -37.38 15.90
CA ASP A 39 -8.96 -36.28 15.42
C ASP A 39 -7.85 -35.88 16.42
N GLN A 40 -7.67 -36.64 17.51
CA GLN A 40 -6.52 -36.48 18.37
C GLN A 40 -5.30 -37.10 17.69
N ALA A 41 -4.58 -36.27 16.93
CA ALA A 41 -3.31 -36.66 16.33
C ALA A 41 -2.40 -37.32 17.39
N ALA A 42 -1.89 -38.51 17.08
CA ALA A 42 -0.93 -39.20 17.93
C ALA A 42 0.24 -38.27 18.24
N LEU A 43 0.76 -38.33 19.47
CA LEU A 43 1.90 -37.53 19.90
C LEU A 43 3.07 -37.72 18.92
N PHE A 44 3.34 -36.69 18.11
CA PHE A 44 4.38 -36.74 17.09
C PHE A 44 5.75 -36.89 17.77
N LYS A 45 6.33 -38.08 17.68
CA LYS A 45 7.73 -38.31 18.07
C LYS A 45 8.61 -38.03 16.87
N ALA A 46 9.24 -36.85 16.87
CA ALA A 46 10.26 -36.53 15.89
C ALA A 46 11.46 -37.50 16.04
N PRO A 47 12.04 -38.01 14.93
CA PRO A 47 13.31 -38.70 15.00
C PRO A 47 14.40 -37.75 15.52
N THR A 48 15.23 -38.24 16.45
CA THR A 48 16.40 -37.47 16.90
C THR A 48 17.42 -37.46 15.77
N LEU A 49 17.58 -36.30 15.13
CA LEU A 49 18.65 -36.10 14.15
C LEU A 49 19.99 -36.22 14.88
N VAL A 50 20.79 -37.21 14.51
CA VAL A 50 22.20 -37.28 14.91
C VAL A 50 22.88 -36.06 14.26
N PRO A 51 23.62 -35.22 15.00
CA PRO A 51 24.26 -34.06 14.41
C PRO A 51 25.37 -34.52 13.48
N THR A 52 25.09 -34.57 12.19
CA THR A 52 26.12 -34.57 11.16
C THR A 52 26.82 -33.22 11.27
N ALA A 53 28.12 -33.23 11.59
CA ALA A 53 28.94 -32.03 11.54
C ALA A 53 28.99 -31.55 10.08
N VAL A 54 28.10 -30.63 9.73
CA VAL A 54 28.17 -29.88 8.47
C VAL A 54 29.32 -28.91 8.63
N ILE A 55 30.38 -29.11 7.86
CA ILE A 55 31.42 -28.09 7.71
C ILE A 55 30.77 -26.95 6.94
N ILE A 56 30.17 -26.03 7.67
CA ILE A 56 29.70 -24.76 7.14
C ILE A 56 30.96 -23.95 6.87
N SER A 57 31.40 -23.95 5.62
CA SER A 57 32.31 -22.91 5.14
C SER A 57 31.57 -21.60 5.36
N GLU A 58 32.00 -20.83 6.36
CA GLU A 58 31.57 -19.47 6.60
C GLU A 58 31.59 -18.75 5.23
N PRO A 59 30.47 -18.18 4.75
CA PRO A 59 30.58 -17.31 3.60
C PRO A 59 31.51 -16.19 4.06
N THR A 60 32.72 -16.17 3.49
CA THR A 60 33.63 -15.04 3.60
C THR A 60 32.77 -13.80 3.54
N PRO A 61 32.84 -12.87 4.51
CA PRO A 61 32.13 -11.62 4.40
C PRO A 61 32.58 -11.04 3.06
N THR A 62 31.69 -11.14 2.07
CA THR A 62 31.87 -10.39 0.85
C THR A 62 31.81 -8.99 1.38
N VAL A 63 32.96 -8.34 1.47
CA VAL A 63 33.01 -6.90 1.66
C VAL A 63 32.15 -6.41 0.51
N GLN A 64 30.88 -6.14 0.80
CA GLN A 64 30.05 -5.33 -0.06
C GLN A 64 30.78 -4.02 0.02
N THR A 65 31.66 -3.81 -0.95
CA THR A 65 32.28 -2.55 -1.23
C THR A 65 31.11 -1.61 -1.36
N SER A 66 30.77 -0.94 -0.26
CA SER A 66 30.15 0.37 -0.28
C SER A 66 31.13 1.17 -1.11
N SER A 67 30.91 1.17 -2.42
CA SER A 67 31.65 2.02 -3.31
C SER A 67 31.34 3.41 -2.82
N ALA A 68 32.32 4.00 -2.11
CA ALA A 68 32.51 5.43 -2.13
C ALA A 68 32.30 5.82 -3.59
N GLN A 69 31.21 6.56 -3.87
CA GLN A 69 30.85 6.95 -5.22
C GLN A 69 32.10 7.57 -5.83
N GLY A 70 32.63 6.93 -6.86
CA GLY A 70 33.66 7.56 -7.67
C GLY A 70 33.07 8.88 -8.14
N THR A 71 33.82 9.97 -8.00
CA THR A 71 33.43 11.34 -8.36
C THR A 71 33.01 11.48 -9.84
N ASP A 72 33.16 10.42 -10.63
CA ASP A 72 32.70 10.30 -12.00
C ASP A 72 31.82 9.05 -12.14
N CYS A 73 30.51 9.25 -12.13
CA CYS A 73 29.53 8.21 -12.43
C CYS A 73 28.46 8.79 -13.38
N THR A 74 27.80 7.91 -14.13
CA THR A 74 26.85 8.29 -15.19
C THR A 74 25.43 8.18 -14.67
N ASN A 75 24.69 9.28 -14.75
CA ASN A 75 23.26 9.31 -14.46
C ASN A 75 22.46 8.81 -15.66
N MET A 76 21.69 7.73 -15.46
CA MET A 76 20.79 7.22 -16.48
C MET A 76 19.56 6.56 -15.86
N LEU A 77 18.39 7.19 -16.08
CA LEU A 77 17.09 6.60 -15.80
C LEU A 77 16.53 6.04 -17.10
N GLN A 78 16.15 4.77 -17.09
CA GLN A 78 15.50 4.11 -18.21
C GLN A 78 14.03 3.85 -17.86
N TYR A 79 13.11 4.37 -18.67
CA TYR A 79 11.70 3.99 -18.61
C TYR A 79 11.51 2.57 -19.15
N ILE A 80 10.71 1.76 -18.46
CA ILE A 80 10.31 0.42 -18.87
C ILE A 80 8.82 0.48 -19.24
N PRO A 81 8.47 0.40 -20.53
CA PRO A 81 7.07 0.39 -20.94
C PRO A 81 6.37 -0.93 -20.57
N PRO A 82 5.04 -0.92 -20.42
CA PRO A 82 4.15 0.24 -20.52
C PRO A 82 4.02 1.01 -19.18
N ASP A 83 3.25 2.09 -19.19
CA ASP A 83 2.82 2.77 -17.96
C ASP A 83 2.08 1.78 -17.05
N LEU A 84 2.35 1.84 -15.74
CA LEU A 84 1.69 0.95 -14.77
C LEU A 84 0.25 1.39 -14.50
N THR A 85 -0.02 2.69 -14.59
CA THR A 85 -1.34 3.28 -14.39
C THR A 85 -1.57 4.40 -15.40
N TYR A 86 -2.82 4.63 -15.78
CA TYR A 86 -3.22 5.69 -16.71
C TYR A 86 -2.37 5.73 -17.99
N PRO A 87 -2.42 4.71 -18.88
CA PRO A 87 -1.74 4.76 -20.16
C PRO A 87 -2.05 6.03 -20.96
N ASP A 88 -1.19 6.37 -21.91
CA ASP A 88 -1.39 7.55 -22.74
C ASP A 88 -2.77 7.59 -23.40
N GLY A 89 -3.44 8.74 -23.29
CA GLY A 89 -4.80 8.94 -23.79
C GLY A 89 -5.91 8.45 -22.85
N SER A 90 -5.60 8.07 -21.61
CA SER A 90 -6.62 7.75 -20.59
C SER A 90 -7.62 8.89 -20.41
N GLU A 91 -8.90 8.55 -20.39
CA GLU A 91 -9.99 9.47 -20.03
C GLU A 91 -10.17 9.49 -18.51
N VAL A 92 -10.31 10.68 -17.94
CA VAL A 92 -10.43 10.90 -16.48
C VAL A 92 -11.52 11.94 -16.23
N LYS A 93 -12.12 11.92 -15.04
CA LYS A 93 -13.16 12.89 -14.69
C LYS A 93 -12.52 14.26 -14.36
N PRO A 94 -13.24 15.37 -14.61
CA PRO A 94 -12.82 16.69 -14.15
C PRO A 94 -12.53 16.71 -12.63
N GLY A 95 -11.38 17.22 -12.22
CA GLY A 95 -10.95 17.28 -10.82
C GLY A 95 -10.52 15.94 -10.20
N GLU A 96 -10.46 14.85 -10.97
CA GLU A 96 -10.02 13.55 -10.48
C GLU A 96 -8.55 13.58 -10.02
N THR A 97 -8.26 12.94 -8.90
CA THR A 97 -6.88 12.68 -8.47
C THR A 97 -6.33 11.47 -9.23
N ILE A 98 -5.20 11.66 -9.89
CA ILE A 98 -4.55 10.66 -10.74
C ILE A 98 -3.23 10.28 -10.08
N ASP A 99 -3.09 9.03 -9.68
CA ASP A 99 -1.79 8.47 -9.28
C ASP A 99 -1.13 7.83 -10.50
N LYS A 100 -0.24 8.57 -11.16
CA LYS A 100 0.47 8.13 -12.37
C LYS A 100 1.77 7.45 -11.96
N GLN A 101 1.90 6.18 -12.32
CA GLN A 101 3.02 5.33 -11.98
C GLN A 101 3.75 4.80 -13.22
N TRP A 102 5.07 4.83 -13.17
CA TRP A 102 5.97 4.29 -14.19
C TRP A 102 6.96 3.31 -13.57
N GLN A 103 7.15 2.17 -14.24
CA GLN A 103 8.28 1.30 -13.96
C GLN A 103 9.53 1.89 -14.61
N VAL A 104 10.60 2.03 -13.83
CA VAL A 104 11.88 2.54 -14.32
C VAL A 104 13.04 1.70 -13.81
N LYS A 105 14.19 1.82 -14.45
CA LYS A 105 15.46 1.25 -14.03
C LYS A 105 16.49 2.34 -13.82
N ASN A 106 17.22 2.26 -12.71
CA ASN A 106 18.50 2.96 -12.60
C ASN A 106 19.52 2.22 -13.46
N ALA A 107 19.63 2.63 -14.72
CA ALA A 107 20.53 2.03 -15.69
C ALA A 107 21.91 2.74 -15.70
N GLY A 108 22.09 3.76 -14.86
CA GLY A 108 23.33 4.50 -14.69
C GLY A 108 24.35 3.75 -13.83
N THR A 109 25.51 4.37 -13.63
CA THR A 109 26.53 3.84 -12.72
C THR A 109 26.45 4.40 -11.31
N CYS A 110 25.75 5.52 -11.12
CA CYS A 110 25.48 6.11 -9.81
C CYS A 110 24.33 5.40 -9.08
N ASN A 111 24.40 5.31 -7.75
CA ASN A 111 23.22 5.01 -6.95
C ASN A 111 22.41 6.28 -6.76
N TRP A 112 21.09 6.21 -6.90
CA TRP A 112 20.21 7.32 -6.55
C TRP A 112 20.12 7.43 -5.04
N ASP A 113 20.51 8.58 -4.50
CA ASP A 113 20.38 8.96 -3.10
C ASP A 113 19.40 10.13 -2.94
N SER A 114 19.36 10.75 -1.76
CA SER A 114 18.45 11.85 -1.45
C SER A 114 18.63 13.12 -2.30
N THR A 115 19.73 13.25 -3.05
CA THR A 115 19.96 14.38 -3.97
C THR A 115 19.26 14.21 -5.31
N TYR A 116 18.81 13.00 -5.64
CA TYR A 116 18.16 12.67 -6.89
C TYR A 116 16.68 13.02 -6.86
N THR A 117 16.21 13.73 -7.88
CA THR A 117 14.84 14.25 -7.94
C THR A 117 14.19 14.06 -9.30
N LEU A 118 12.87 13.91 -9.33
CA LEU A 118 12.04 14.06 -10.51
C LEU A 118 11.44 15.46 -10.50
N GLN A 119 11.58 16.18 -11.60
CA GLN A 119 11.12 17.57 -11.71
C GLN A 119 10.26 17.76 -12.94
N PHE A 120 9.24 18.61 -12.79
CA PHE A 120 8.40 19.08 -13.87
C PHE A 120 9.24 19.90 -14.87
N MET A 121 9.11 19.58 -16.15
CA MET A 121 9.86 20.19 -17.25
C MET A 121 9.01 20.98 -18.23
N GLY A 122 7.71 20.71 -18.32
CA GLY A 122 6.84 21.42 -19.27
C GLY A 122 5.50 20.72 -19.51
N GLY A 123 4.66 21.36 -20.32
CA GLY A 123 3.24 21.01 -20.43
C GLY A 123 2.45 21.62 -19.27
N GLU A 124 1.49 20.86 -18.75
CA GLU A 124 0.66 21.27 -17.62
C GLU A 124 1.15 20.62 -16.31
N GLY A 125 1.24 21.42 -15.25
CA GLY A 125 1.62 20.92 -13.93
C GLY A 125 0.54 20.05 -13.29
N MET A 126 -0.74 20.28 -13.63
CA MET A 126 -1.91 19.55 -13.10
C MET A 126 -1.86 19.37 -11.56
N GLY A 127 -1.43 20.41 -10.83
CA GLY A 127 -1.35 20.41 -9.37
C GLY A 127 -0.27 19.50 -8.76
N ALA A 128 0.59 18.86 -9.56
CA ALA A 128 1.63 17.99 -9.05
C ALA A 128 2.76 18.77 -8.38
N ALA A 129 3.27 18.22 -7.28
CA ALA A 129 4.44 18.78 -6.58
C ALA A 129 5.71 18.61 -7.41
N SER A 130 6.61 19.59 -7.38
CA SER A 130 7.93 19.51 -8.02
C SER A 130 8.91 20.42 -7.28
N PRO A 131 10.15 19.97 -6.97
CA PRO A 131 10.71 18.65 -7.22
C PRO A 131 10.11 17.57 -6.31
N GLN A 132 10.18 16.30 -6.73
CA GLN A 132 9.89 15.13 -5.91
C GLN A 132 11.16 14.29 -5.78
N ALA A 133 11.39 13.66 -4.62
CA ALA A 133 12.51 12.75 -4.46
C ALA A 133 12.34 11.52 -5.35
N LEU A 134 13.42 11.10 -6.02
CA LEU A 134 13.46 9.75 -6.56
C LEU A 134 13.62 8.77 -5.41
N VAL A 135 12.93 7.64 -5.48
CA VAL A 135 13.11 6.57 -4.49
C VAL A 135 14.59 6.12 -4.55
N PRO A 136 15.27 5.94 -3.41
CA PRO A 136 16.64 5.44 -3.42
C PRO A 136 16.74 4.14 -4.19
N ALA A 137 17.60 4.10 -5.20
CA ALA A 137 17.75 2.96 -6.09
C ALA A 137 19.21 2.72 -6.40
N ARG A 138 19.66 1.48 -6.20
CA ARG A 138 21.02 1.09 -6.60
C ARG A 138 21.13 1.00 -8.11
N ASN A 139 22.33 1.20 -8.63
CA ASN A 139 22.65 0.87 -10.02
C ASN A 139 22.12 -0.54 -10.36
N GLY A 140 21.45 -0.64 -11.51
CA GLY A 140 20.94 -1.87 -12.08
C GLY A 140 19.59 -2.30 -11.53
N THR A 141 19.07 -1.61 -10.51
CA THR A 141 17.77 -1.94 -9.89
C THR A 141 16.62 -1.22 -10.58
N GLU A 142 15.46 -1.87 -10.53
CA GLU A 142 14.19 -1.36 -11.01
C GLU A 142 13.37 -0.81 -9.83
N THR A 143 12.64 0.28 -10.06
CA THR A 143 11.76 0.90 -9.07
C THR A 143 10.54 1.52 -9.75
N VAL A 144 9.50 1.78 -8.97
CA VAL A 144 8.33 2.53 -9.42
C VAL A 144 8.50 3.99 -9.03
N ILE A 145 8.19 4.89 -9.94
CA ILE A 145 8.01 6.32 -9.68
C ILE A 145 6.52 6.61 -9.75
N ALA A 146 6.00 7.34 -8.77
CA ALA A 146 4.61 7.76 -8.70
C ALA A 146 4.54 9.30 -8.63
N VAL A 147 3.63 9.90 -9.40
CA VAL A 147 3.31 11.32 -9.33
C VAL A 147 1.81 11.49 -9.23
N ILE A 148 1.38 12.22 -8.21
CA ILE A 148 -0.03 12.59 -8.03
C ILE A 148 -0.33 13.85 -8.84
N PHE A 149 -1.31 13.74 -9.73
CA PHE A 149 -1.88 14.85 -10.50
C PHE A 149 -3.34 15.07 -10.11
N THR A 150 -3.87 16.24 -10.46
CA THR A 150 -5.29 16.58 -10.41
C THR A 150 -5.75 16.98 -11.81
N ALA A 151 -6.72 16.25 -12.36
CA ALA A 151 -7.27 16.53 -13.68
C ALA A 151 -7.88 17.94 -13.72
N PRO A 152 -7.59 18.75 -14.75
CA PRO A 152 -8.23 20.05 -14.93
C PRO A 152 -9.76 19.94 -15.00
N VAL A 153 -10.45 21.01 -14.60
CA VAL A 153 -11.92 21.06 -14.65
C VAL A 153 -12.46 21.29 -16.06
N GLU A 154 -11.67 21.95 -16.89
CA GLU A 154 -11.99 22.20 -18.29
C GLU A 154 -11.73 20.91 -19.10
N PRO A 155 -12.67 20.48 -19.97
CA PRO A 155 -12.42 19.35 -20.85
C PRO A 155 -11.32 19.65 -21.86
N GLY A 156 -10.39 18.71 -22.06
CA GLY A 156 -9.30 18.89 -23.00
C GLY A 156 -8.30 17.74 -23.00
N ARG A 157 -7.29 17.82 -23.87
CA ARG A 157 -6.12 16.94 -23.85
C ARG A 157 -5.00 17.63 -23.10
N TYR A 158 -4.54 17.00 -22.02
CA TYR A 158 -3.49 17.52 -21.16
C TYR A 158 -2.29 16.59 -21.16
N THR A 159 -1.09 17.18 -21.13
CA THR A 159 0.18 16.45 -21.06
C THR A 159 1.09 17.11 -20.03
N SER A 160 1.88 16.31 -19.31
CA SER A 160 2.86 16.79 -18.33
C SER A 160 4.17 16.07 -18.55
N GLN A 161 5.26 16.82 -18.66
CA GLN A 161 6.59 16.30 -18.97
C GLN A 161 7.49 16.41 -17.74
N TRP A 162 8.22 15.34 -17.44
CA TRP A 162 9.04 15.22 -16.23
C TRP A 162 10.43 14.69 -16.58
N LYS A 163 11.43 15.09 -15.80
CA LYS A 163 12.82 14.66 -15.97
C LYS A 163 13.49 14.42 -14.63
N ALA A 164 14.36 13.42 -14.59
CA ALA A 164 15.22 13.13 -13.45
C ALA A 164 16.47 14.04 -13.43
N TYR A 165 16.87 14.45 -12.22
CA TYR A 165 18.05 15.26 -11.93
C TYR A 165 18.81 14.62 -10.77
N GLY A 166 20.14 14.75 -10.78
CA GLY A 166 21.08 14.23 -9.77
C GLY A 166 22.51 14.56 -10.16
#